data_AF-A0A512PN08-F1
#
_entry.id   AF-A0A512PN08-F1
#
_cell.length_a   1.000
_cell.length_b   1.000
_cell.length_c   1.000
_cell.angle_alpha   90.00
_cell.angle_beta   90.00
_cell.angle_gamma   90.00
#
_symmetry.space_group_name_H-M   'P 1'
#
loop_
_entity.id
_entity.type
_entity.pdbx_description
1 polymer ?
#
loop_
_entity_poly.entity_id
_entity_poly.type
_entity_poly.pdbx_seq_one_letter_code
_entity_poly.pdbx_strand_id
1 'polypeptide(L)'
;MADGYEYPLIDGLDVDEVITVVGFFQKVEEAYEQREGVDRAELMKAYNGFRTTLPAQMEQKQLEKEFLKRSGYDAYAVVKKAKASEVKTVKMDGANNGR
;
A
#
# COMPACT_ATOMS: atom_id res chain seq x y z
N MET A 1 -24.99 22.57 -17.03
CA MET A 1 -23.57 22.19 -17.16
C MET A 1 -23.50 20.68 -16.99
N ALA A 2 -22.73 19.97 -17.82
CA ALA A 2 -22.54 18.53 -17.64
C ALA A 2 -21.58 18.35 -16.47
N ASP A 3 -22.12 17.90 -15.34
CA ASP A 3 -21.37 17.41 -14.19
C ASP A 3 -20.44 16.31 -14.70
N GLY A 4 -19.14 16.62 -14.71
CA GLY A 4 -18.11 15.71 -15.18
C GLY A 4 -18.14 14.47 -14.30
N TYR A 5 -18.35 13.30 -14.90
CA TYR A 5 -18.41 12.03 -14.22
C TYR A 5 -17.25 11.86 -13.23
N GLU A 6 -17.55 11.99 -11.94
CA GLU A 6 -16.63 11.66 -10.85
C GLU A 6 -16.63 10.13 -10.68
N TYR A 7 -15.45 9.52 -10.80
CA TYR A 7 -15.29 8.11 -10.52
C TYR A 7 -15.30 7.92 -8.99
N PRO A 8 -16.24 7.13 -8.43
CA PRO A 8 -16.50 7.01 -6.99
C PRO A 8 -15.40 6.28 -6.20
N LEU A 9 -14.23 6.05 -6.79
CA LEU A 9 -13.18 5.28 -6.15
C LEU A 9 -12.29 6.14 -5.25
N ILE A 10 -12.24 7.46 -5.46
CA ILE A 10 -11.34 8.36 -4.73
C ILE A 10 -11.91 9.80 -4.73
N ASP A 11 -12.99 10.04 -3.97
CA ASP A 11 -13.45 11.41 -3.70
C ASP A 11 -12.35 12.18 -2.94
N GLY A 12 -11.86 13.29 -3.48
CA GLY A 12 -11.04 14.26 -2.75
C GLY A 12 -9.51 14.13 -2.84
N LEU A 13 -8.95 13.19 -3.61
CA LEU A 13 -7.50 13.15 -3.90
C LEU A 13 -7.18 13.70 -5.30
N ASP A 14 -6.08 14.46 -5.39
CA ASP A 14 -5.47 14.85 -6.66
C ASP A 14 -4.68 13.69 -7.30
N VAL A 15 -4.35 13.82 -8.58
CA VAL A 15 -3.57 12.84 -9.35
C VAL A 15 -2.26 12.46 -8.65
N ASP A 16 -1.50 13.43 -8.12
CA ASP A 16 -0.24 13.16 -7.41
C ASP A 16 -0.45 12.32 -6.14
N GLU A 17 -1.57 12.52 -5.47
CA GLU A 17 -1.96 11.78 -4.27
C GLU A 17 -2.35 10.34 -4.62
N VAL A 18 -3.09 10.15 -5.71
CA VAL A 18 -3.42 8.81 -6.24
C VAL A 18 -2.14 8.05 -6.61
N ILE A 19 -1.18 8.70 -7.29
CA ILE A 19 0.12 8.11 -7.63
C ILE A 19 0.85 7.67 -6.35
N THR A 20 0.81 8.49 -5.30
CA THR A 20 1.46 8.18 -4.01
C THR A 20 0.82 6.95 -3.35
N VAL A 21 -0.51 6.86 -3.34
CA VAL A 21 -1.25 5.73 -2.77
C VAL A 21 -0.95 4.44 -3.55
N VAL A 22 -1.02 4.49 -4.88
CA VAL A 22 -0.72 3.34 -5.74
C VAL A 22 0.73 2.89 -5.56
N GLY A 23 1.68 3.83 -5.50
CA GLY A 23 3.09 3.54 -5.31
C GLY A 23 3.40 2.81 -4.00
N PHE A 24 2.65 3.09 -2.93
CA PHE A 24 2.77 2.31 -1.69
C PHE A 24 2.32 0.85 -1.88
N PHE A 25 1.16 0.63 -2.51
CA PHE A 25 0.66 -0.72 -2.73
C PHE A 25 1.53 -1.52 -3.70
N GLN A 26 2.12 -0.89 -4.70
CA GLN A 26 3.12 -1.52 -5.57
C GLN A 26 4.32 -2.03 -4.76
N LYS A 27 4.83 -1.25 -3.80
CA LYS A 27 5.91 -1.71 -2.91
C LYS A 27 5.50 -2.88 -2.02
N VAL A 28 4.22 -3.00 -1.69
CA VAL A 28 3.67 -4.17 -0.99
C VAL A 28 3.67 -5.38 -1.91
N GLU A 29 3.21 -5.26 -3.16
CA GLU A 29 3.25 -6.34 -4.16
C GLU A 29 4.69 -6.84 -4.37
N GLU A 30 5.64 -5.92 -4.54
CA GLU A 30 7.06 -6.27 -4.68
C GLU A 30 7.59 -7.11 -3.52
N ALA A 31 7.12 -6.86 -2.28
CA ALA A 31 7.53 -7.64 -1.12
C ALA A 31 7.10 -9.11 -1.18
N TYR A 32 6.00 -9.41 -1.88
CA TYR A 32 5.48 -10.77 -2.07
C TYR A 32 5.97 -11.42 -3.37
N GLU A 33 6.05 -10.66 -4.45
CA GLU A 33 6.27 -11.18 -5.80
C GLU A 33 7.76 -11.23 -6.19
N GLN A 34 8.55 -10.23 -5.76
CA GLN A 34 9.95 -10.20 -6.13
C GLN A 34 10.74 -11.27 -5.39
N ARG A 35 11.60 -11.97 -6.13
CA ARG A 35 12.45 -13.03 -5.58
C ARG A 35 13.33 -12.52 -4.43
N GLU A 36 13.79 -11.28 -4.49
CA GLU A 36 14.67 -10.66 -3.48
C GLU A 36 13.89 -9.89 -2.39
N GLY A 37 12.58 -9.70 -2.58
CA GLY A 37 11.74 -8.80 -1.79
C GLY A 37 11.95 -7.34 -2.17
N VAL A 38 11.25 -6.44 -1.47
CA VAL A 38 11.33 -5.00 -1.69
C VAL A 38 12.44 -4.37 -0.85
N ASP A 39 13.10 -3.32 -1.34
CA ASP A 39 14.01 -2.53 -0.51
C ASP A 39 13.24 -1.86 0.65
N ARG A 40 13.73 -2.06 1.87
CA ARG A 40 13.09 -1.58 3.10
C ARG A 40 13.01 -0.06 3.13
N ALA A 41 14.04 0.64 2.69
CA ALA A 41 14.07 2.10 2.74
C ALA A 41 13.03 2.68 1.77
N GLU A 42 12.96 2.14 0.55
CA GLU A 42 11.98 2.56 -0.45
C GLU A 42 10.54 2.22 -0.03
N LEU A 43 10.30 1.03 0.54
CA LEU A 43 9.00 0.67 1.10
C LEU A 43 8.58 1.63 2.22
N MET A 44 9.48 1.93 3.16
CA MET A 44 9.16 2.82 4.29
C MET A 44 8.96 4.27 3.83
N LYS A 45 9.67 4.71 2.79
CA LYS A 45 9.45 6.01 2.15
C LYS A 45 8.06 6.08 1.52
N ALA A 46 7.67 5.06 0.75
CA ALA A 46 6.34 4.98 0.15
C ALA A 46 5.23 4.94 1.21
N TYR A 47 5.41 4.15 2.28
CA TYR A 47 4.48 4.09 3.41
C TYR A 47 4.32 5.45 4.12
N ASN A 48 5.40 6.20 4.30
CA ASN A 48 5.32 7.54 4.88
C ASN A 48 4.58 8.51 3.95
N GLY A 49 4.83 8.45 2.64
CA GLY A 49 4.09 9.22 1.63
C GLY A 49 2.59 8.92 1.67
N PHE A 50 2.22 7.64 1.70
CA PHE A 50 0.84 7.19 1.85
C PHE A 50 0.16 7.79 3.09
N ARG A 51 0.83 7.74 4.25
CA ARG A 51 0.27 8.28 5.51
C ARG A 51 0.16 9.80 5.54
N THR A 52 1.08 10.51 4.91
CA THR A 52 1.04 11.98 4.83
C THR A 52 -0.07 12.43 3.89
N THR A 53 -0.25 11.72 2.78
CA THR A 53 -1.32 11.98 1.79
C THR A 53 -2.70 11.66 2.37
N LEU A 54 -2.82 10.55 3.09
CA LEU A 54 -4.08 10.12 3.71
C LEU A 54 -3.99 10.17 5.24
N PRO A 55 -4.13 11.33 5.89
CA PRO A 55 -3.96 11.44 7.35
C PRO A 55 -5.06 10.69 8.14
N ALA A 56 -6.22 10.45 7.54
CA ALA A 56 -7.34 9.79 8.18
C ALA A 56 -7.11 8.27 8.32
N GLN A 57 -6.93 7.79 9.56
CA GLN A 57 -6.65 6.38 9.83
C GLN A 57 -7.76 5.43 9.36
N MET A 58 -9.02 5.86 9.39
CA MET A 58 -10.15 5.02 8.94
C MET A 58 -10.11 4.78 7.43
N GLU A 59 -9.67 5.78 6.66
CA GLU A 59 -9.55 5.69 5.21
C GLU A 59 -8.35 4.82 4.81
N GLN A 60 -7.20 5.01 5.45
CA GLN A 60 -6.04 4.12 5.29
C GLN A 60 -6.45 2.64 5.48
N LYS A 61 -7.16 2.34 6.57
CA LYS A 61 -7.64 0.98 6.88
C LYS A 61 -8.64 0.45 5.86
N GLN A 62 -9.46 1.31 5.25
CA GLN A 62 -10.40 0.88 4.22
C GLN A 62 -9.65 0.48 2.95
N LEU A 63 -8.69 1.30 2.51
CA LEU A 63 -7.85 1.00 1.35
C LEU A 63 -7.00 -0.25 1.57
N GLU A 64 -6.36 -0.40 2.74
CA GLU A 64 -5.59 -1.61 3.08
C GLU A 64 -6.46 -2.88 3.03
N LYS A 65 -7.70 -2.81 3.52
CA LYS A 65 -8.66 -3.93 3.47
C LYS A 65 -9.13 -4.25 2.06
N GLU A 66 -9.46 -3.22 1.28
CA GLU A 66 -9.85 -3.41 -0.12
C GLU A 66 -8.71 -3.99 -0.95
N PHE A 67 -7.49 -3.47 -0.75
CA PHE A 67 -6.29 -3.98 -1.39
C PHE A 67 -6.05 -5.45 -1.04
N LEU A 68 -6.11 -5.82 0.25
CA LEU A 68 -5.99 -7.21 0.68
C LEU A 68 -7.06 -8.10 0.05
N LYS A 69 -8.32 -7.65 0.01
CA LYS A 69 -9.43 -8.41 -0.58
C LYS A 69 -9.24 -8.67 -2.07
N ARG A 70 -8.66 -7.72 -2.81
CA ARG A 70 -8.49 -7.79 -4.26
C ARG A 70 -7.20 -8.50 -4.69
N SER A 71 -6.10 -8.27 -3.97
CA SER A 71 -4.76 -8.79 -4.31
C SER A 71 -4.37 -10.05 -3.55
N GLY A 72 -4.92 -10.26 -2.35
CA GLY A 72 -4.44 -11.28 -1.40
C GLY A 72 -3.19 -10.86 -0.60
N TYR A 73 -2.68 -9.64 -0.78
CA TYR A 73 -1.48 -9.14 -0.09
C TYR A 73 -1.83 -8.28 1.13
N ASP A 74 -1.20 -8.59 2.27
CA ASP A 74 -1.43 -7.88 3.53
C ASP A 74 -0.39 -6.76 3.72
N ALA A 75 -0.76 -5.56 3.28
CA ALA A 75 0.06 -4.35 3.41
C ALA A 75 0.49 -4.08 4.87
N TYR A 76 -0.38 -4.34 5.84
CA TYR A 76 -0.08 -4.15 7.25
C TYR A 76 1.01 -5.12 7.72
N ALA A 77 0.93 -6.40 7.31
CA ALA A 77 1.94 -7.40 7.63
C ALA A 77 3.32 -7.04 7.06
N VAL A 78 3.37 -6.52 5.82
CA VAL A 78 4.61 -6.06 5.18
C VAL A 78 5.23 -4.91 5.96
N VAL A 79 4.46 -3.87 6.26
CA VAL A 79 4.92 -2.71 7.02
C VAL A 79 5.36 -3.10 8.43
N LYS A 80 4.61 -3.99 9.09
CA LYS A 80 4.98 -4.50 10.42
C LYS A 80 6.33 -5.21 10.39
N LYS A 81 6.57 -6.05 9.37
CA LYS A 81 7.85 -6.73 9.19
C LYS A 81 8.98 -5.74 8.92
N ALA A 82 8.75 -4.74 8.07
CA ALA A 82 9.72 -3.68 7.76
C ALA A 82 10.13 -2.87 9.00
N LYS A 83 9.18 -2.57 9.89
CA LYS A 83 9.44 -1.86 11.15
C LYS A 83 10.16 -2.71 12.20
N ALA A 84 9.92 -4.02 12.21
CA ALA A 84 10.51 -4.94 13.19
C ALA A 84 11.90 -5.45 12.80
N SER A 85 12.40 -5.13 11.60
CA SER A 85 13.65 -5.64 11.07
C SER A 85 14.55 -4.51 10.57
N GLU A 86 15.86 -4.69 10.72
CA GLU A 86 16.90 -3.81 10.16
C GLU A 86 17.45 -4.36 8.83
N VAL A 87 16.92 -5.47 8.34
CA VAL A 87 17.34 -6.08 7.08
C VAL A 87 17.02 -5.13 5.91
N LYS A 88 17.95 -5.05 4.95
CA LYS A 88 17.84 -4.14 3.80
C LYS A 88 16.63 -4.45 2.92
N THR A 89 16.23 -5.71 2.80
CA THR A 89 15.08 -6.12 2.01
C THR A 89 13.99 -6.77 2.86
N VAL A 90 12.73 -6.57 2.46
CA VAL A 90 11.56 -7.16 3.08
C VAL A 90 10.92 -8.11 2.07
N LYS A 91 11.02 -9.41 2.36
CA LYS A 91 10.37 -10.46 1.58
C LYS A 91 9.28 -11.13 2.40
N MET A 92 8.11 -11.28 1.83
CA MET A 92 7.01 -12.03 2.43
C MET A 92 6.97 -13.45 1.85
N ASP A 93 6.51 -14.40 2.66
CA ASP A 93 6.16 -15.72 2.14
C ASP A 93 4.81 -15.60 1.42
N GLY A 94 4.57 -16.44 0.40
CA GLY A 94 3.50 -16.26 -0.58
C GLY A 94 2.16 -15.91 0.06
N ALA A 95 1.37 -15.05 -0.63
CA ALA A 95 0.11 -14.48 -0.16
C ALA A 95 -0.64 -15.48 0.74
N ASN A 96 -0.68 -15.17 2.04
CA ASN A 96 -1.40 -15.95 3.02
C ASN A 96 -2.89 -15.72 2.75
N ASN A 97 -3.43 -16.43 1.75
CA ASN A 97 -4.85 -16.58 1.51
C ASN A 97 -5.41 -17.37 2.69
N GLY A 98 -5.71 -16.64 3.78
CA GLY A 98 -6.71 -16.95 4.79
C GLY A 98 -6.69 -18.36 5.39
N ARG A 99 -6.41 -18.42 6.69
CA ARG A 99 -7.22 -19.26 7.57
C ARG A 99 -8.71 -18.96 7.41
#